data_AF-A0A1I2GW69-F1
#
_entry.id   AF-A0A1I2GW69-F1
#
_cell.length_a   1.000
_cell.length_b   1.000
_cell.length_c   1.000
_cell.angle_alpha   90.00
_cell.angle_beta   90.00
_cell.angle_gamma   90.00
#
_symmetry.space_group_name_H-M   'P 1'
#
loop_
_entity.id
_entity.type
_entity.pdbx_description
1 polymer ?
#
loop_
_entity_poly.entity_id
_entity_poly.type
_entity_poly.pdbx_seq_one_letter_code
_entity_poly.pdbx_strand_id
1 'polypeptide(L)'
;MKSSMVVVLLFTFTAFHCGKANEVNVACVKGKYLGISCEGVIIQLLDKAPIGKSWKGSTKDYQNCVLASLDSTVFKGTLPTVLARFKGTDSSLYFTYKDGGYPQKEYILCNQGAFITITGISETACP
;
A
#
# COMPACT_ATOMS: atom_id res chain seq x y z
N MET A 1 -43.01 -44.98 -29.07
CA MET A 1 -42.73 -44.81 -27.62
C MET A 1 -41.29 -45.18 -27.35
N LYS A 2 -40.43 -44.21 -27.02
CA LYS A 2 -39.21 -44.37 -26.24
C LYS A 2 -38.63 -42.98 -25.96
N SER A 3 -38.16 -42.84 -24.73
CA SER A 3 -38.18 -41.64 -23.91
C SER A 3 -37.20 -40.55 -24.30
N SER A 4 -37.58 -39.32 -23.94
CA SER A 4 -36.74 -38.14 -23.76
C SER A 4 -35.45 -38.43 -22.99
N MET A 5 -34.37 -37.77 -23.39
CA MET A 5 -33.32 -37.35 -22.46
C MET A 5 -32.80 -35.99 -22.92
N VAL A 6 -33.28 -34.93 -22.26
CA VAL A 6 -32.73 -33.58 -22.33
C VAL A 6 -31.44 -33.60 -21.51
N VAL A 7 -30.28 -33.56 -22.17
CA VAL A 7 -29.01 -33.33 -21.49
C VAL A 7 -28.83 -31.84 -21.31
N VAL A 8 -29.23 -31.34 -20.14
CA VAL A 8 -28.90 -29.98 -19.70
C VAL A 8 -27.42 -29.97 -19.29
N LEU A 9 -26.56 -29.54 -20.20
CA LEU A 9 -25.16 -29.21 -19.89
C LEU A 9 -25.14 -27.86 -19.14
N LEU A 10 -25.39 -27.92 -17.84
CA LEU A 10 -25.07 -26.86 -16.90
C LEU A 10 -23.54 -26.86 -16.70
N PHE A 11 -22.81 -26.23 -17.63
CA PHE A 11 -21.47 -25.75 -17.34
C PHE A 11 -21.60 -24.58 -16.36
N THR A 12 -21.58 -24.90 -15.08
CA THR A 12 -21.34 -23.93 -14.03
C THR A 12 -19.94 -23.33 -14.25
N PHE A 13 -19.89 -22.18 -14.90
CA PHE A 13 -18.77 -21.27 -14.81
C PHE A 13 -18.65 -20.84 -13.34
N THR A 14 -17.92 -21.62 -12.54
CA THR A 14 -17.33 -21.11 -11.32
C THR A 14 -16.21 -20.17 -11.77
N ALA A 15 -16.60 -18.93 -12.06
CA ALA A 15 -15.66 -17.83 -12.17
C ALA A 15 -14.95 -17.71 -10.82
N PHE A 16 -13.80 -18.39 -10.70
CA PHE A 16 -12.77 -18.06 -9.74
C PHE A 16 -12.26 -16.66 -10.08
N HIS A 17 -13.03 -15.62 -9.73
CA HIS A 17 -12.48 -14.29 -9.48
C HIS A 17 -11.85 -14.32 -8.09
N CYS A 18 -10.87 -15.21 -7.89
CA CYS A 18 -10.09 -15.26 -6.68
C CYS A 18 -8.74 -14.62 -6.98
N GLY A 19 -8.51 -13.48 -6.33
CA GLY A 19 -7.29 -12.70 -6.43
C GLY A 19 -7.35 -11.65 -7.53
N LYS A 20 -7.79 -10.43 -7.17
CA LYS A 20 -7.09 -9.27 -7.73
C LYS A 20 -5.63 -9.51 -7.38
N ALA A 21 -4.80 -9.76 -8.39
CA ALA A 21 -3.36 -9.71 -8.18
C ALA A 21 -3.08 -8.36 -7.48
N ASN A 22 -2.31 -8.39 -6.39
CA ASN A 22 -1.81 -7.15 -5.79
C ASN A 22 -0.86 -6.53 -6.81
N GLU A 23 -1.43 -5.84 -7.80
CA GLU A 23 -0.68 -5.18 -8.85
C GLU A 23 0.20 -4.13 -8.19
N VAL A 24 1.49 -4.17 -8.54
CA VAL A 24 2.41 -3.11 -8.14
C VAL A 24 1.91 -1.85 -8.81
N ASN A 25 1.45 -0.89 -8.01
CA ASN A 25 1.04 0.40 -8.51
C ASN A 25 2.31 1.18 -8.85
N VAL A 26 2.59 1.25 -10.15
CA VAL A 26 3.76 1.92 -10.71
C VAL A 26 3.61 3.46 -10.65
N ALA A 27 2.50 3.98 -10.11
CA ALA A 27 2.36 5.41 -9.88
C ALA A 27 3.47 5.89 -8.96
N CYS A 28 4.31 6.77 -9.49
CA CYS A 28 5.32 7.46 -8.72
C CYS A 28 4.65 8.57 -7.89
N VAL A 29 4.58 8.36 -6.59
CA VAL A 29 3.89 9.27 -5.67
C VAL A 29 4.91 10.13 -4.95
N LYS A 30 4.64 11.43 -4.87
CA LYS A 30 5.45 12.37 -4.11
C LYS A 30 4.94 12.45 -2.68
N GLY A 31 5.82 12.18 -1.72
CA GLY A 31 5.48 12.19 -0.31
C GLY A 31 6.51 12.90 0.58
N LYS A 32 6.11 13.08 1.83
CA LYS A 32 6.97 13.56 2.92
C LYS A 32 6.90 12.59 4.09
N TYR A 33 8.04 12.11 4.53
CA TYR A 33 8.15 11.26 5.71
C TYR A 33 7.84 12.07 6.97
N LEU A 34 6.88 11.61 7.78
CA LEU A 34 6.46 12.28 9.01
C LEU A 34 6.92 11.58 10.28
N GLY A 35 7.29 10.30 10.21
CA GLY A 35 7.69 9.51 11.37
C GLY A 35 7.28 8.04 11.28
N ILE A 36 7.42 7.34 12.39
CA ILE A 36 7.09 5.92 12.55
C ILE A 36 5.88 5.80 13.47
N SER A 37 4.93 4.93 13.11
CA SER A 37 3.80 4.54 13.96
C SER A 37 3.48 3.08 13.75
N CYS A 38 3.38 2.33 14.85
CA CYS A 38 3.07 0.89 14.85
C CYS A 38 3.92 0.13 13.82
N GLU A 39 5.24 0.36 13.89
CA GLU A 39 6.27 -0.23 13.02
C GLU A 39 6.23 0.18 11.54
N GLY A 40 5.20 0.91 11.10
CA GLY A 40 5.10 1.49 9.76
C GLY A 40 5.55 2.93 9.72
N VAL A 41 5.73 3.45 8.51
CA VAL A 41 6.06 4.86 8.29
C VAL A 41 4.89 5.64 7.78
N ILE A 42 4.74 6.83 8.36
CA ILE A 42 3.71 7.77 7.96
C ILE A 42 4.31 8.64 6.87
N ILE A 43 3.66 8.61 5.71
CA ILE A 43 3.99 9.47 4.59
C ILE A 43 2.81 10.37 4.31
N GLN A 44 3.02 11.68 4.35
CA GLN A 44 2.06 12.65 3.83
C GLN A 44 2.20 12.71 2.32
N LEU A 45 1.10 12.59 1.59
CA LEU A 45 1.11 12.74 0.15
C LEU A 45 1.10 14.23 -0.18
N LEU A 46 2.07 14.64 -0.99
CA LEU A 46 2.21 16.03 -1.45
C LEU A 46 1.54 16.26 -2.80
N ASP A 47 1.17 15.18 -3.48
CA ASP A 47 0.38 15.19 -4.70
C ASP A 47 -1.09 14.81 -4.41
N LYS A 48 -1.90 14.80 -5.47
CA LYS A 48 -3.31 14.39 -5.42
C LYS A 48 -3.47 12.88 -5.62
N ALA A 49 -2.50 12.07 -5.20
CA ALA A 49 -2.60 10.62 -5.34
C ALA A 49 -3.82 10.09 -4.53
N PRO A 50 -4.70 9.28 -5.15
CA PRO A 50 -5.99 8.88 -4.55
C PRO A 50 -5.87 7.83 -3.44
N ILE A 51 -4.66 7.55 -2.96
CA ILE A 51 -4.39 6.58 -1.90
C ILE A 51 -4.36 7.20 -0.51
N GLY A 52 -4.29 8.53 -0.43
CA GLY A 52 -4.23 9.24 0.84
C GLY A 52 -5.56 9.16 1.57
N LYS A 53 -5.49 8.87 2.87
CA LYS A 53 -6.64 8.97 3.76
C LYS A 53 -6.32 9.92 4.89
N SER A 54 -7.36 10.53 5.44
CA SER A 54 -7.25 11.29 6.68
C SER A 54 -7.65 10.39 7.85
N TRP A 55 -6.89 10.43 8.94
CA TRP A 55 -7.21 9.71 10.17
C TRP A 55 -6.70 10.46 11.39
N LYS A 56 -7.29 10.14 12.54
CA LYS A 56 -6.88 10.68 13.83
C LYS A 56 -5.94 9.71 14.51
N GLY A 57 -4.70 10.14 14.74
CA GLY A 57 -3.77 9.44 15.61
C GLY A 57 -4.02 9.76 17.08
N SER A 58 -3.24 9.14 17.96
CA SER A 58 -3.32 9.39 19.41
C SER A 58 -2.95 10.83 19.80
N THR A 59 -1.99 11.44 19.11
CA THR A 59 -1.42 12.76 19.44
C THR A 59 -1.49 13.77 18.29
N LYS A 60 -1.93 13.36 17.09
CA LYS A 60 -1.92 14.19 15.89
C LYS A 60 -2.97 13.74 14.88
N ASP A 61 -3.53 14.70 14.16
CA ASP A 61 -4.37 14.45 12.99
C ASP A 61 -3.51 14.33 11.72
N TYR A 62 -3.73 13.25 10.98
CA TYR A 62 -3.06 12.99 9.72
C TYR A 62 -4.02 13.29 8.58
N GLN A 63 -3.63 14.20 7.70
CA GLN A 63 -4.42 14.64 6.55
C GLN A 63 -3.73 14.21 5.27
N ASN A 64 -4.45 13.52 4.38
CA ASN A 64 -3.92 13.01 3.11
C ASN A 64 -2.61 12.21 3.29
N CYS A 65 -2.61 11.27 4.23
CA CYS A 65 -1.42 10.48 4.56
C CYS A 65 -1.64 9.02 4.15
N VAL A 66 -0.57 8.23 4.21
CA VAL A 66 -0.61 6.77 4.15
C VAL A 66 0.30 6.21 5.23
N LEU A 67 -0.05 5.03 5.72
CA LEU A 67 0.87 4.21 6.49
C LEU A 67 1.51 3.20 5.56
N ALA A 68 2.82 3.05 5.63
CA ALA A 68 3.55 2.19 4.73
C ALA A 68 4.53 1.26 5.45
N SER A 69 4.68 0.04 4.95
CA SER A 69 5.84 -0.81 5.21
C SER A 69 6.84 -0.73 4.06
N LEU A 70 8.01 -1.34 4.23
CA LEU A 70 8.98 -1.55 3.14
C LEU A 70 8.91 -2.97 2.63
N ASP A 71 9.02 -3.13 1.31
CA ASP A 71 9.23 -4.44 0.71
C ASP A 71 10.62 -4.97 1.09
N SER A 72 10.67 -5.99 1.95
CA SER A 72 11.93 -6.57 2.45
C SER A 72 12.74 -7.29 1.37
N THR A 73 12.14 -7.61 0.22
CA THR A 73 12.86 -8.17 -0.93
C THR A 73 13.62 -7.10 -1.71
N VAL A 74 13.14 -5.85 -1.66
CA VAL A 74 13.77 -4.70 -2.32
C VAL A 74 14.73 -3.97 -1.38
N PHE A 75 14.31 -3.71 -0.14
CA PHE A 75 15.08 -2.93 0.81
C PHE A 75 15.85 -3.83 1.77
N LYS A 76 17.18 -3.87 1.62
CA LYS A 76 18.08 -4.48 2.61
C LYS A 76 18.39 -3.46 3.71
N GLY A 77 17.52 -3.33 4.70
CA GLY A 77 17.74 -2.43 5.83
C GLY A 77 16.49 -2.20 6.67
N THR A 78 16.66 -1.54 7.81
CA THR A 78 15.53 -1.11 8.65
C THR A 78 14.96 0.22 8.15
N LEU A 79 13.67 0.43 8.43
CA LEU A 79 12.93 1.65 8.10
C LEU A 79 13.67 2.96 8.44
N PRO A 80 14.24 3.13 9.65
CA PRO A 80 15.00 4.34 9.98
C PRO A 80 16.21 4.58 9.08
N THR A 81 16.89 3.53 8.64
CA THR A 81 18.10 3.63 7.81
C THR A 81 17.75 4.01 6.37
N VAL A 82 16.72 3.39 5.80
CA VAL A 82 16.29 3.65 4.42
C VAL A 82 15.76 5.09 4.25
N LEU A 83 15.14 5.63 5.30
CA LEU A 83 14.52 6.95 5.31
C LEU A 83 15.38 8.03 5.97
N ALA A 84 16.58 7.71 6.46
CA ALA A 84 17.46 8.66 7.14
C ALA A 84 17.73 9.93 6.30
N ARG A 85 17.90 9.75 5.00
CA ARG A 85 18.09 10.83 4.01
C ARG A 85 16.87 11.73 3.76
N PHE A 86 15.69 11.32 4.23
CA PHE A 86 14.43 12.07 4.08
C PHE A 86 13.90 12.61 5.42
N LYS A 87 14.71 12.58 6.49
CA LYS A 87 14.31 12.97 7.85
C LYS A 87 14.24 14.50 8.07
N GLY A 88 14.47 15.31 7.03
CA GLY A 88 14.40 16.77 7.09
C GLY A 88 12.99 17.33 6.93
N THR A 89 12.73 18.49 7.54
CA THR A 89 11.43 19.19 7.44
C THR A 89 11.02 19.57 6.02
N ASP A 90 11.99 19.69 5.11
CA ASP A 90 11.76 20.07 3.70
C ASP A 90 12.09 18.96 2.71
N SER A 91 12.40 17.75 3.20
CA SER A 91 12.74 16.62 2.36
C SER A 91 11.48 15.95 1.81
N SER A 92 11.32 15.98 0.48
CA SER A 92 10.34 15.14 -0.22
C SER A 92 11.01 13.86 -0.74
N LEU A 93 10.25 12.78 -0.79
CA LEU A 93 10.62 11.54 -1.46
C LEU A 93 9.62 11.23 -2.57
N TYR A 94 10.08 10.49 -3.57
CA TYR A 94 9.22 9.82 -4.53
C TYR A 94 9.21 8.33 -4.23
N PHE A 95 8.07 7.67 -4.35
CA PHE A 95 7.95 6.25 -4.09
C PHE A 95 6.97 5.55 -5.01
N THR A 96 7.24 4.27 -5.26
CA THR A 96 6.29 3.33 -5.86
C THR A 96 5.77 2.39 -4.79
N TYR A 97 4.58 1.83 -4.97
CA TYR A 97 3.94 1.04 -3.93
C TYR A 97 3.06 -0.08 -4.49
N LYS A 98 2.65 -0.99 -3.62
CA LYS A 98 1.56 -1.94 -3.85
C LYS A 98 0.58 -1.83 -2.70
N ASP A 99 -0.70 -2.09 -2.99
CA ASP A 99 -1.72 -2.12 -1.95
C ASP A 99 -1.48 -3.31 -0.99
N GLY A 100 -1.70 -3.10 0.31
CA GLY A 100 -1.48 -4.12 1.33
C GLY A 100 0.00 -4.37 1.65
N GLY A 101 0.31 -5.45 2.39
CA GLY A 101 1.68 -5.77 2.82
C GLY A 101 1.78 -6.60 4.09
N TYR A 102 2.91 -7.25 4.32
CA TYR A 102 3.18 -8.01 5.55
C TYR A 102 3.93 -7.14 6.59
N PRO A 103 3.62 -7.26 7.91
CA PRO A 103 2.53 -8.03 8.50
C PRO A 103 1.26 -7.18 8.67
N GLN A 104 0.36 -7.17 7.67
CA GLN A 104 -0.96 -6.51 7.78
C GLN A 104 -1.71 -6.85 9.08
N LYS A 105 -1.56 -8.08 9.59
CA LYS A 105 -2.28 -8.57 10.78
C LYS A 105 -1.91 -7.87 12.09
N GLU A 106 -0.66 -7.46 12.28
CA GLU A 106 -0.23 -6.72 13.48
C GLU A 106 -0.64 -5.23 13.38
N TYR A 107 -0.76 -4.72 12.15
CA TYR A 107 -1.07 -3.32 11.87
C TYR A 107 -2.58 -3.00 11.90
N ILE A 108 -3.43 -3.98 11.54
CA ILE A 108 -4.90 -3.87 11.59
C ILE A 108 -5.40 -3.57 13.01
N LEU A 109 -4.68 -4.03 14.05
CA LEU A 109 -5.04 -3.75 15.45
C LEU A 109 -4.77 -2.29 15.86
N CYS A 110 -4.00 -1.54 15.07
CA CYS A 110 -3.59 -0.17 15.41
C CYS A 110 -4.09 0.92 14.45
N ASN A 111 -4.68 0.62 13.27
CA ASN A 111 -4.86 1.64 12.23
C ASN A 111 -6.24 1.72 11.55
N GLN A 112 -6.64 2.98 11.32
CA GLN A 112 -7.78 3.41 10.49
C GLN A 112 -7.36 4.08 9.16
N GLY A 113 -6.06 4.07 8.81
CA GLY A 113 -5.50 4.68 7.58
C GLY A 113 -5.40 3.72 6.39
N ALA A 114 -5.08 4.24 5.19
CA ALA A 114 -4.71 3.41 4.04
C ALA A 114 -3.31 2.80 4.25
N PHE A 115 -3.17 1.50 4.03
CA PHE A 115 -1.92 0.76 4.22
C PHE A 115 -1.36 0.27 2.88
N ILE A 116 -0.10 0.59 2.62
CA ILE A 116 0.63 0.22 1.40
C ILE A 116 1.97 -0.43 1.76
N THR A 117 2.59 -1.12 0.80
CA THR A 117 4.01 -1.49 0.86
C THR A 117 4.78 -0.68 -0.16
N ILE A 118 5.79 0.06 0.29
CA ILE A 118 6.70 0.77 -0.61
C ILE A 118 7.62 -0.24 -1.28
N THR A 119 7.72 -0.15 -2.60
CA THR A 119 8.51 -1.05 -3.46
C THR A 119 9.68 -0.34 -4.13
N GLY A 120 9.79 0.98 -3.98
CA GLY A 120 10.86 1.80 -4.53
C GLY A 120 10.86 3.19 -3.91
N ILE A 121 12.04 3.77 -3.70
CA ILE A 121 12.20 5.14 -3.18
C ILE A 121 13.26 5.86 -3.99
N SER A 122 12.96 7.09 -4.39
CA SER A 122 13.83 7.96 -5.17
C SER A 122 13.81 9.39 -4.63
N GLU A 123 14.91 10.12 -4.85
CA GLU A 123 15.00 11.56 -4.56
C GLU A 123 14.41 12.41 -5.69
N THR A 124 14.43 11.88 -6.91
CA THR A 124 13.80 12.46 -8.10
C THR A 124 12.53 11.70 -8.45
N ALA A 125 11.69 12.29 -9.30
CA ALA A 125 10.56 11.57 -9.88
C ALA A 125 11.04 10.22 -10.46
N CYS A 126 10.24 9.18 -10.23
CA CYS A 126 10.51 7.84 -10.72
C CYS A 126 10.46 7.88 -12.26
N PRO A 127 11.29 7.06 -12.93
CA PRO A 127 11.33 6.98 -14.39
C PRO A 127 10.01 6.52 -15.00
#